data_AF-A0AAQ3N2C3-F1
#
_entry.id   AF-A0AAQ3N2C3-F1
#
_cell.length_a   1.000
_cell.length_b   1.000
_cell.length_c   1.000
_cell.angle_alpha   90.00
_cell.angle_beta   90.00
_cell.angle_gamma   90.00
#
_symmetry.space_group_name_H-M   'P 1'
#
loop_
_entity.id
_entity.type
_entity.pdbx_description
1 polymer ?
#
loop_
_entity_poly.entity_id
_entity_poly.type
_entity_poly.pdbx_seq_one_letter_code
_entity_poly.pdbx_strand_id
1 'polypeptide(L)'
;MGFIKQGDSYVHPEGVAGGQADEDEDADIHMPEPTNVAGPSRVNEDYSLESLSRQMSEMARLQHEMMVIQNTRHEEICTHLKSLDERISGLERHFDSDESDEF
;
A
#
# COMPACT_ATOMS: atom_id res chain seq x y z
N MET A 1 21.58 -9.58 0.80
CA MET A 1 21.52 -8.57 -0.26
C MET A 1 21.58 -7.21 0.40
N GLY A 2 22.67 -6.46 0.22
CA GLY A 2 22.90 -5.20 0.93
C GLY A 2 23.56 -4.17 0.02
N PHE A 3 23.27 -2.90 0.27
CA PHE A 3 23.78 -1.76 -0.50
C PHE A 3 25.09 -1.24 0.11
N ILE A 4 25.98 -0.69 -0.73
CA ILE A 4 27.25 -0.08 -0.35
C ILE A 4 27.10 1.45 -0.37
N LYS A 5 27.56 2.15 0.67
CA LYS A 5 27.53 3.61 0.72
C LYS A 5 28.62 4.21 -0.16
N GLN A 6 28.25 5.03 -1.14
CA GLN A 6 29.15 5.81 -1.99
C GLN A 6 28.79 7.30 -1.86
N GLY A 7 29.64 8.05 -1.13
CA GLY A 7 29.32 9.43 -0.74
C GLY A 7 28.07 9.48 0.15
N ASP A 8 27.07 10.26 -0.25
CA ASP A 8 25.78 10.40 0.46
C ASP A 8 24.69 9.43 -0.04
N SER A 9 25.00 8.54 -1.00
CA SER A 9 24.04 7.60 -1.58
C SER A 9 24.43 6.14 -1.32
N TYR A 10 23.46 5.23 -1.40
CA TYR A 10 23.67 3.78 -1.26
C TYR A 10 23.46 3.10 -2.62
N VAL A 11 24.45 2.34 -3.09
CA VAL A 11 24.50 1.72 -4.43
C VAL A 11 24.61 0.21 -4.30
N HIS A 12 23.99 -0.55 -5.21
CA HIS A 12 24.11 -2.01 -5.20
C HIS A 12 25.52 -2.44 -5.63
N PRO A 13 26.14 -3.46 -4.99
CA PRO A 13 27.50 -3.92 -5.29
C PRO A 13 27.78 -4.22 -6.77
N GLU A 14 26.76 -4.64 -7.52
CA GLU A 14 26.87 -4.98 -8.94
C GLU A 14 27.13 -3.75 -9.84
N GLY A 15 26.89 -2.53 -9.34
CA GLY A 15 27.10 -1.28 -10.07
C GLY A 15 28.47 -0.64 -9.87
N VAL A 16 29.37 -1.27 -9.10
CA VAL A 16 30.64 -0.64 -8.65
C VAL A 16 31.88 -1.14 -9.39
N ALA A 17 31.78 -2.17 -10.23
CA ALA A 17 32.91 -2.64 -11.04
C ALA A 17 32.65 -2.39 -12.54
N GLY A 18 33.44 -1.48 -13.11
CA GLY A 18 33.27 -0.98 -14.47
C GLY A 18 33.32 -2.06 -15.55
N GLY A 19 32.43 -1.89 -16.52
CA GLY A 19 32.47 -2.52 -17.83
C GLY A 19 31.77 -1.59 -18.81
N GLN A 20 32.55 -0.75 -19.49
CA GLN A 20 32.13 -0.16 -20.75
C GLN A 20 31.73 -1.30 -21.69
N ALA A 21 30.45 -1.36 -22.04
CA ALA A 21 30.04 -1.77 -23.36
C ALA A 21 29.12 -0.64 -23.82
N ASP A 22 29.70 0.22 -24.65
CA ASP A 22 28.98 1.18 -25.45
C ASP A 22 27.99 0.40 -26.32
N GLU A 23 26.73 0.33 -25.90
CA GLU A 23 25.59 0.02 -26.77
C GLU A 23 24.76 1.30 -26.89
N ASP A 24 25.44 2.39 -27.27
CA ASP A 24 24.83 3.44 -28.07
C ASP A 24 24.61 2.87 -29.48
N GLU A 25 23.72 1.87 -29.58
CA GLU A 25 23.00 1.65 -30.83
C GLU A 25 22.10 2.87 -30.98
N ASP A 26 22.57 3.83 -31.79
CA ASP A 26 21.77 4.87 -32.42
C ASP A 26 20.58 4.21 -33.13
N ALA A 27 19.54 3.88 -32.36
CA ALA A 27 18.22 3.71 -32.88
C ALA A 27 17.89 5.09 -33.47
N ASP A 28 17.92 5.17 -34.79
CA ASP A 28 17.47 6.32 -35.57
C ASP A 28 15.95 6.47 -35.37
N ILE A 29 15.58 6.91 -34.16
CA ILE A 29 14.22 7.23 -33.78
C ILE A 29 13.99 8.59 -34.41
N HIS A 30 13.44 8.59 -35.63
CA HIS A 30 12.88 9.78 -36.23
C HIS A 30 11.91 10.43 -35.23
N MET A 31 12.37 11.47 -34.55
CA MET A 31 11.53 12.24 -33.66
C MET A 31 10.46 12.91 -34.53
N PRO A 32 9.17 12.59 -34.35
CA PRO A 32 8.13 13.23 -35.13
C PRO A 32 8.17 14.73 -34.85
N GLU A 33 8.12 15.54 -35.92
CA GLU A 33 8.01 17.00 -35.83
C GLU A 33 6.94 17.35 -34.77
N PRO A 34 7.26 18.22 -33.78
CA PRO A 34 6.34 18.55 -32.70
C PRO A 34 5.11 19.20 -33.31
N THR A 35 4.08 18.38 -33.47
CA THR A 35 2.78 18.84 -33.95
C THR A 35 2.18 19.60 -32.79
N ASN A 36 2.43 20.92 -32.75
CA ASN A 36 1.77 21.88 -31.89
C ASN A 36 0.30 22.04 -32.30
N VAL A 37 -0.44 20.93 -32.32
CA VAL A 37 -1.89 20.95 -32.31
C VAL A 37 -2.24 20.72 -30.85
N ALA A 38 -2.36 21.83 -30.12
CA ALA A 38 -3.17 21.82 -28.91
C ALA A 38 -4.58 21.39 -29.36
N GLY A 39 -4.90 20.10 -29.19
CA GLY A 39 -6.26 19.62 -29.37
C GLY A 39 -7.19 20.45 -28.49
N PRO A 40 -8.47 20.62 -28.87
CA PRO A 40 -9.41 21.38 -28.05
C PRO A 40 -9.35 20.84 -26.62
N SER A 41 -8.99 21.71 -25.67
CA SER A 41 -8.98 21.39 -24.24
C SER A 41 -10.40 21.05 -23.82
N ARG A 42 -10.75 19.76 -23.88
CA ARG A 42 -12.02 19.26 -23.39
C ARG A 42 -11.90 19.09 -21.88
N VAL A 43 -11.96 20.18 -21.15
CA VAL A 43 -12.34 20.15 -19.74
C VAL A 43 -13.15 21.42 -19.42
N ASN A 44 -14.33 21.56 -20.03
CA ASN A 44 -15.42 22.27 -19.36
C ASN A 44 -16.18 21.21 -18.57
N GLU A 45 -15.60 20.81 -17.43
CA GLU A 45 -16.43 20.31 -16.35
C GLU A 45 -17.13 21.56 -15.80
N ASP A 46 -18.40 21.72 -16.15
CA ASP A 46 -19.23 22.74 -15.52
C ASP A 46 -19.34 22.36 -14.04
N TYR A 47 -18.43 22.91 -13.21
CA TYR A 47 -18.48 22.80 -11.75
C TYR A 47 -19.71 23.56 -11.25
N SER A 48 -20.89 22.98 -11.43
CA SER A 48 -22.13 23.45 -10.82
C SER A 48 -22.12 23.08 -9.34
N LEU A 49 -22.62 23.98 -8.49
CA LEU A 49 -22.89 23.71 -7.07
C LEU A 49 -23.68 22.42 -6.85
N GLU A 50 -24.53 22.06 -7.81
CA GLU A 50 -25.35 20.84 -7.79
C GLU A 50 -24.53 19.57 -8.06
N SER A 51 -23.48 19.66 -8.89
CA SER A 51 -22.52 18.56 -9.09
C SER A 51 -21.67 18.37 -7.84
N LEU A 52 -21.21 19.47 -7.23
CA LEU A 52 -20.44 19.44 -5.99
C LEU A 52 -21.25 18.88 -4.82
N SER A 53 -22.53 19.27 -4.68
CA SER A 53 -23.40 18.76 -3.62
C SER A 53 -23.67 17.26 -3.77
N ARG A 54 -23.88 16.78 -5.00
CA ARG A 54 -24.00 15.35 -5.31
C ARG A 54 -22.71 14.61 -4.95
N GLN A 55 -21.56 15.13 -5.36
CA GLN A 55 -20.26 14.53 -5.07
C GLN A 55 -19.97 14.45 -3.56
N MET A 56 -20.27 15.52 -2.80
CA MET A 56 -20.13 15.50 -1.34
C MET A 56 -21.04 14.45 -0.69
N SER A 57 -22.27 14.29 -1.19
CA SER A 57 -23.21 13.28 -0.70
C SER A 57 -22.73 11.86 -0.99
N GLU A 58 -22.17 11.63 -2.18
CA GLU A 58 -21.56 10.35 -2.57
C GLU A 58 -20.32 10.03 -1.72
N MET A 59 -19.45 11.00 -1.47
CA MET A 59 -18.29 10.84 -0.60
C MET A 59 -18.71 10.53 0.84
N ALA A 60 -19.72 11.21 1.38
CA ALA A 60 -20.24 10.94 2.71
C ALA A 60 -20.80 9.50 2.82
N ARG A 61 -21.52 9.04 1.79
CA ARG A 61 -22.02 7.66 1.72
C ARG A 61 -20.87 6.65 1.69
N LEU A 62 -19.88 6.87 0.83
CA LEU A 62 -18.73 5.97 0.71
C LEU A 62 -17.91 5.93 2.01
N GLN A 63 -17.72 7.07 2.66
CA GLN A 63 -17.03 7.15 3.95
C GLN A 63 -17.76 6.37 5.03
N HIS A 64 -19.10 6.49 5.07
CA HIS A 64 -19.93 5.71 6.00
C HIS A 64 -19.81 4.20 5.74
N GLU A 65 -19.90 3.76 4.48
CA GLU A 65 -19.73 2.35 4.11
C GLU A 65 -18.35 1.82 4.53
N MET A 66 -17.29 2.58 4.26
CA MET A 66 -15.93 2.20 4.65
C MET A 66 -15.78 2.10 6.17
N MET A 67 -16.36 3.04 6.92
CA MET A 67 -16.36 3.01 8.39
C MET A 67 -17.07 1.75 8.92
N VAL A 68 -18.22 1.39 8.37
CA VAL A 68 -18.96 0.19 8.78
C VAL A 68 -18.15 -1.07 8.52
N ILE A 69 -17.51 -1.18 7.35
CA ILE A 69 -16.66 -2.32 7.01
C ILE A 69 -15.47 -2.41 7.96
N GLN A 70 -14.80 -1.29 8.23
CA GLN A 70 -13.66 -1.25 9.16
C GLN A 70 -14.07 -1.65 10.58
N ASN A 71 -15.19 -1.12 11.09
CA ASN A 71 -15.69 -1.49 12.41
C ASN A 71 -16.04 -2.97 12.48
N THR A 72 -16.71 -3.52 11.47
CA THR A 72 -17.06 -4.94 11.43
C THR A 72 -15.81 -5.82 11.49
N ARG A 73 -14.80 -5.49 10.67
CA ARG A 73 -13.51 -6.20 10.67
C ARG A 73 -12.78 -6.07 12.00
N HIS A 74 -12.83 -4.90 12.62
CA HIS A 74 -12.21 -4.67 13.92
C HIS A 74 -12.84 -5.56 15.00
N GLU A 75 -14.18 -5.62 15.05
CA GLU A 75 -14.90 -6.48 16.00
C GLU A 75 -14.63 -7.97 15.78
N GLU A 76 -14.54 -8.43 14.53
CA GLU A 76 -14.15 -9.81 14.20
C GLU A 76 -12.75 -10.13 14.75
N ILE A 77 -11.78 -9.25 14.51
CA ILE A 77 -10.40 -9.41 15.01
C ILE A 77 -10.38 -9.43 16.55
N CYS A 78 -11.06 -8.50 17.21
CA CYS A 78 -11.15 -8.46 18.66
C CYS A 78 -11.77 -9.74 19.24
N THR A 79 -12.78 -10.29 18.57
CA THR A 79 -13.40 -11.56 18.97
C THR A 79 -12.42 -12.72 18.85
N HIS A 80 -11.66 -12.79 17.75
CA HIS A 80 -10.64 -13.82 17.57
C HIS A 80 -9.51 -13.72 18.60
N LEU A 81 -9.04 -12.50 18.91
CA LEU A 81 -8.01 -12.28 19.93
C LEU A 81 -8.48 -12.73 21.30
N LYS A 82 -9.71 -12.40 21.71
CA LYS A 82 -10.28 -12.88 22.98
C LYS A 82 -10.38 -14.40 23.04
N SER A 83 -10.81 -15.04 21.97
CA SER A 83 -10.88 -16.50 21.91
C SER A 83 -9.50 -17.16 22.01
N LEU A 84 -8.47 -16.56 21.41
CA LEU A 84 -7.09 -17.04 21.56
C LEU A 84 -6.60 -16.88 22.99
N ASP A 85 -6.85 -15.73 23.62
CA ASP A 85 -6.49 -15.45 25.01
C ASP A 85 -7.11 -16.47 25.97
N GLU A 86 -8.42 -16.72 25.84
CA GLU A 86 -9.14 -17.73 26.64
C GLU A 86 -8.55 -19.14 26.47
N ARG A 87 -8.17 -19.51 25.25
CA ARG A 87 -7.57 -20.81 24.96
C ARG A 87 -6.16 -20.93 25.55
N ILE A 88 -5.35 -19.88 25.46
CA ILE A 88 -4.00 -19.83 26.03
C ILE A 88 -4.10 -19.93 27.56
N SER A 89 -4.94 -19.12 28.20
CA SER A 89 -5.16 -19.21 29.64
C SER A 89 -5.72 -20.57 30.06
N GLY A 90 -6.54 -21.21 29.21
CA GLY A 90 -6.98 -22.58 29.41
C GLY A 90 -5.81 -23.56 29.46
N LEU A 91 -4.91 -23.49 28.48
CA LEU A 91 -3.73 -24.35 28.40
C LEU A 91 -2.76 -24.11 29.56
N GLU A 92 -2.48 -22.85 29.90
CA GLU A 92 -1.61 -22.49 31.04
C GLU A 92 -2.11 -23.11 32.34
N ARG A 93 -3.41 -22.99 32.63
CA ARG A 93 -4.01 -23.64 33.80
C ARG A 93 -3.87 -25.16 33.81
N HIS A 94 -3.97 -25.81 32.65
CA HIS A 94 -3.80 -27.26 32.56
C HIS A 94 -2.36 -27.67 32.88
N PHE A 95 -1.36 -26.94 32.35
CA PHE A 95 0.04 -27.20 32.67
C PHE A 95 0.38 -26.96 34.14
N ASP A 96 -0.15 -25.87 34.73
CA ASP A 96 0.05 -25.57 36.16
C ASP A 96 -0.64 -26.62 37.07
N SER A 97 -1.73 -27.23 36.60
CA SER A 97 -2.46 -28.27 37.34
C SER A 97 -1.76 -29.64 37.26
N ASP A 98 -1.16 -29.97 36.12
CA ASP A 98 -0.42 -31.24 35.95
C ASP A 98 0.89 -31.26 36.77
N GLU A 99 1.54 -30.10 37.00
CA GLU A 99 2.70 -30.01 37.91
C GLU A 99 2.34 -30.14 39.40
N SER A 100 1.06 -29.99 39.78
CA SER A 100 0.62 -30.01 41.18
C SER A 100 0.10 -31.37 41.67
N ASP A 101 -0.12 -32.33 40.78
CA ASP A 101 -0.53 -33.71 41.10
C ASP A 101 0.66 -34.68 41.31
N GLU A 102 1.90 -34.22 41.17
CA GLU A 102 3.13 -35.01 41.38
C GLU A 102 3.83 -34.67 42.71
N PHE A 103 3.15 -34.82 43.86
CA PHE A 103 3.78 -34.81 45.20
C PHE A 103 3.03 -35.65 46.25
#